data_AF-A0A4Y4CXF9-F1
#
_entry.id   AF-A0A4Y4CXF9-F1
#
_cell.length_a   1.000
_cell.length_b   1.000
_cell.length_c   1.000
_cell.angle_alpha   90.00
_cell.angle_beta   90.00
_cell.angle_gamma   90.00
#
_symmetry.space_group_name_H-M   'P 1'
#
loop_
_entity.id
_entity.type
_entity.pdbx_description
1 polymer ?
#
loop_
_entity_poly.entity_id
_entity_poly.type
_entity_poly.pdbx_seq_one_letter_code
_entity_poly.pdbx_strand_id
1 'polypeptide(L)'
;MYFSLIMPHPDRELAAAHARLSGPYAEHQWLWRFFPAEAGSPRDFLFHRREVAGRPRYYVVSVRAPHSDDPSWLVQTQSYAPRVAAGMRLGFELRANPVVSRRVDGKHGRHDVVMDAKRRMLAERGLSRWVEWKPDRIAADGQPDPRPQLYELVQSNCSAWLEARAEAGGFAIDPACLVADAYQQQAGKQGQLHFSTVDFRGELTVIDPDRFSATLRQGIGPAKAFGCGLLLVRPLP
;
A
#
# COMPACT_ATOMS: atom_id res chain seq x y z
N MET A 1 13.53 -14.55 -9.26
CA MET A 1 13.10 -13.17 -8.96
C MET A 1 14.24 -12.44 -8.29
N TYR A 2 14.16 -11.12 -8.26
CA TYR A 2 15.19 -10.23 -7.73
C TYR A 2 14.61 -9.29 -6.70
N PHE A 3 15.43 -8.93 -5.73
CA PHE A 3 15.17 -7.84 -4.80
C PHE A 3 16.24 -6.79 -5.02
N SER A 4 15.80 -5.57 -5.28
CA SER A 4 16.68 -4.48 -5.63
C SER A 4 16.39 -3.23 -4.82
N LEU A 5 17.45 -2.50 -4.51
CA LEU A 5 17.40 -1.16 -3.98
C LEU A 5 17.90 -0.20 -5.06
N ILE A 6 17.03 0.72 -5.47
CA ILE A 6 17.37 1.81 -6.39
C ILE A 6 17.40 3.11 -5.59
N MET A 7 18.52 3.82 -5.64
CA MET A 7 18.74 5.06 -4.89
C MET A 7 19.56 6.06 -5.72
N PRO A 8 19.38 7.37 -5.52
CA PRO A 8 20.21 8.35 -6.22
C PRO A 8 21.67 8.18 -5.81
N HIS A 9 22.57 8.38 -6.78
CA HIS A 9 24.00 8.47 -6.49
C HIS A 9 24.25 9.73 -5.63
N PRO A 10 25.00 9.65 -4.51
CA PRO A 10 25.20 10.78 -3.59
C PRO A 10 25.69 12.06 -4.28
N ASP A 11 26.62 11.94 -5.22
CA ASP A 11 27.18 13.10 -5.94
C ASP A 11 26.30 13.62 -7.10
N ARG A 12 25.14 13.00 -7.37
CA ARG A 12 24.29 13.31 -8.53
C ARG A 12 22.81 13.48 -8.17
N GLU A 13 22.53 13.86 -6.93
CA GLU A 13 21.16 13.97 -6.41
C GLU A 13 20.27 14.92 -7.20
N LEU A 14 20.79 16.08 -7.60
CA LEU A 14 20.04 17.05 -8.41
C LEU A 14 19.70 16.46 -9.79
N ALA A 15 20.65 15.77 -10.42
CA ALA A 15 20.42 15.09 -11.69
C ALA A 15 19.39 13.95 -11.56
N ALA A 16 19.47 13.17 -10.49
CA ALA A 16 18.49 12.12 -10.19
C ALA A 16 17.08 12.69 -9.95
N ALA A 17 16.98 13.83 -9.25
CA ALA A 17 15.71 14.53 -9.04
C ALA A 17 15.10 15.01 -10.37
N HIS A 18 15.91 15.58 -11.28
CA HIS A 18 15.47 15.99 -12.62
C HIS A 18 15.10 14.81 -13.53
N ALA A 19 15.85 13.71 -13.47
CA ALA A 19 15.61 12.52 -14.28
C ALA A 19 14.32 11.78 -13.88
N ARG A 20 13.83 12.00 -12.65
CA ARG A 20 12.57 11.44 -12.17
C ARG A 20 11.39 12.27 -12.66
N LEU A 21 10.43 11.61 -13.31
CA LEU A 21 9.17 12.24 -13.68
C LEU A 21 8.32 12.46 -12.40
N SER A 22 7.70 13.64 -12.26
CA SER A 22 6.89 13.97 -11.09
C SER A 22 5.39 13.66 -11.30
N GLY A 23 4.79 12.93 -10.34
CA GLY A 23 3.36 12.56 -10.32
C GLY A 23 3.10 11.07 -10.05
N PRO A 24 1.87 10.64 -9.69
CA PRO A 24 1.58 9.26 -9.29
C PRO A 24 1.87 8.21 -10.39
N TYR A 25 1.53 8.53 -11.63
CA TYR A 25 1.82 7.66 -12.78
C TYR A 25 3.25 7.83 -13.32
N ALA A 26 3.89 8.95 -12.96
CA ALA A 26 5.19 9.35 -13.45
C ALA A 26 6.31 8.47 -12.86
N GLU A 27 6.18 8.07 -11.58
CA GLU A 27 7.11 7.13 -10.95
C GLU A 27 7.03 5.73 -11.57
N HIS A 28 5.82 5.29 -11.97
CA HIS A 28 5.64 4.02 -12.67
C HIS A 28 6.38 4.02 -14.01
N GLN A 29 6.16 5.06 -14.82
CA GLN A 29 6.81 5.23 -16.11
C GLN A 29 8.33 5.37 -15.97
N TRP A 30 8.79 6.09 -14.94
CA TRP A 30 10.20 6.21 -14.63
C TRP A 30 10.82 4.86 -14.24
N LEU A 31 10.17 4.06 -13.39
CA LEU A 31 10.67 2.74 -13.00
C LEU A 31 10.80 1.78 -14.19
N TRP A 32 9.91 1.86 -15.18
CA TRP A 32 10.02 1.07 -16.42
C TRP A 32 11.33 1.31 -17.18
N ARG A 33 12.01 2.45 -16.98
CA ARG A 33 13.35 2.69 -17.57
C ARG A 33 14.39 1.71 -17.07
N PHE A 34 14.19 1.11 -15.90
CA PHE A 34 15.06 0.07 -15.34
C PHE A 34 14.75 -1.34 -15.87
N PHE A 35 13.67 -1.48 -16.64
CA PHE A 35 13.16 -2.76 -17.13
C PHE A 35 12.84 -2.70 -18.63
N PRO A 36 13.84 -2.53 -19.52
CA PRO A 36 13.61 -2.50 -20.96
C PRO A 36 12.74 -3.68 -21.41
N ALA A 37 11.63 -3.38 -22.08
CA ALA A 37 10.65 -4.37 -22.53
C ALA A 37 9.89 -3.84 -23.74
N GLU A 38 9.31 -4.75 -24.53
CA GLU A 38 8.43 -4.37 -25.63
C GLU A 38 7.19 -3.62 -25.13
N ALA A 39 6.70 -2.68 -25.93
CA ALA A 39 5.51 -1.91 -25.60
C ALA A 39 4.31 -2.84 -25.38
N GLY A 40 3.60 -2.66 -24.26
CA GLY A 40 2.47 -3.50 -23.88
C GLY A 40 2.84 -4.72 -23.02
N SER A 41 4.12 -4.95 -22.73
CA SER A 41 4.54 -5.99 -21.79
C SER A 41 3.85 -5.83 -20.43
N PRO A 42 3.32 -6.91 -19.82
CA PRO A 42 2.72 -6.82 -18.51
C PRO A 42 3.77 -6.47 -17.47
N ARG A 43 3.39 -5.65 -16.48
CA ARG A 43 4.27 -5.28 -15.37
C ARG A 43 4.63 -6.50 -14.52
N ASP A 44 5.92 -6.77 -14.41
CA ASP A 44 6.51 -7.91 -13.70
C ASP A 44 7.30 -7.52 -12.44
N PHE A 45 7.10 -6.30 -11.95
CA PHE A 45 7.73 -5.76 -10.73
C PHE A 45 6.73 -5.10 -9.78
N LEU A 46 7.04 -5.15 -8.49
CA LEU A 46 6.45 -4.39 -7.40
C LEU A 46 7.48 -3.44 -6.83
N PHE A 47 7.04 -2.30 -6.30
CA PHE A 47 7.95 -1.39 -5.64
C PHE A 47 7.31 -0.70 -4.44
N HIS A 48 8.16 -0.22 -3.54
CA HIS A 48 7.81 0.64 -2.43
C HIS A 48 8.85 1.75 -2.31
N ARG A 49 8.38 3.01 -2.31
CA ARG A 49 9.24 4.19 -2.15
C ARG A 49 9.29 4.59 -0.69
N ARG A 50 10.49 4.80 -0.17
CA ARG A 50 10.75 5.42 1.13
C ARG A 50 11.61 6.65 0.96
N GLU A 51 11.46 7.62 1.84
CA GLU A 51 12.43 8.69 2.00
C GLU A 51 13.32 8.37 3.20
N VAL A 52 14.63 8.45 2.99
CA VAL A 52 15.63 8.26 4.04
C VAL A 52 16.60 9.42 3.96
N ALA A 53 16.66 10.21 5.05
CA ALA A 53 17.44 11.46 5.11
C ALA A 53 17.13 12.41 3.92
N GLY A 54 15.85 12.56 3.57
CA GLY A 54 15.39 13.41 2.46
C GLY A 54 15.62 12.84 1.06
N ARG A 55 16.15 11.62 0.95
CA ARG A 55 16.50 10.99 -0.35
C ARG A 55 15.55 9.83 -0.66
N PRO A 56 15.03 9.72 -1.89
CA PRO A 56 14.17 8.60 -2.27
C PRO A 56 14.96 7.30 -2.36
N ARG A 57 14.37 6.22 -1.85
CA ARG A 57 14.81 4.84 -2.00
C ARG A 57 13.65 4.03 -2.54
N TYR A 58 13.91 3.21 -3.55
CA TYR A 58 12.92 2.30 -4.12
C TYR A 58 13.34 0.88 -3.85
N TYR A 59 12.57 0.18 -3.03
CA TYR A 59 12.67 -1.25 -2.85
C TYR A 59 11.83 -1.92 -3.93
N VAL A 60 12.41 -2.85 -4.67
CA VAL A 60 11.78 -3.44 -5.85
C VAL A 60 11.87 -4.96 -5.77
N VAL A 61 10.75 -5.65 -5.96
CA VAL A 61 10.70 -7.09 -6.21
C VAL A 61 10.30 -7.30 -7.66
N SER A 62 11.11 -7.99 -8.45
CA SER A 62 10.88 -8.14 -9.89
C SER A 62 11.21 -9.53 -10.42
N VAL A 63 10.58 -9.92 -11.52
CA VAL A 63 10.93 -11.17 -12.22
C VAL A 63 12.32 -11.07 -12.85
N ARG A 64 12.60 -9.94 -13.50
CA ARG A 64 13.89 -9.62 -14.16
C ARG A 64 14.73 -8.69 -13.28
N ALA A 65 16.06 -8.75 -13.40
CA ALA A 65 16.94 -7.83 -12.69
C ALA A 65 16.81 -6.41 -13.30
N PRO A 66 16.63 -5.37 -12.48
CA PRO A 66 16.66 -4.00 -13.00
C PRO A 66 18.06 -3.64 -13.49
N HIS A 67 18.13 -2.88 -14.57
CA HIS A 67 19.35 -2.38 -15.19
C HIS A 67 19.18 -0.90 -15.54
N SER A 68 20.20 -0.07 -15.32
CA SER A 68 20.18 1.33 -15.73
C SER A 68 21.58 1.79 -16.11
N ASP A 69 21.67 2.38 -17.30
CA ASP A 69 22.88 3.08 -17.78
C ASP A 69 22.95 4.53 -17.25
N ASP A 70 21.90 5.03 -16.59
CA ASP A 70 21.89 6.37 -16.00
C ASP A 70 22.80 6.40 -14.75
N PRO A 71 23.95 7.09 -14.80
CA PRO A 71 24.92 7.13 -13.70
C PRO A 71 24.41 7.91 -12.47
N SER A 72 23.26 8.57 -12.57
CA SER A 72 22.62 9.26 -11.45
C SER A 72 21.97 8.30 -10.45
N TRP A 73 21.88 7.01 -10.78
CA TRP A 73 21.22 6.00 -9.98
C TRP A 73 22.14 4.83 -9.66
N LEU A 74 22.15 4.44 -8.39
CA LEU A 74 22.75 3.21 -7.92
C LEU A 74 21.67 2.13 -7.85
N VAL A 75 21.94 0.98 -8.47
CA VAL A 75 21.07 -0.19 -8.46
C VAL A 75 21.81 -1.34 -7.78
N GLN A 76 21.37 -1.69 -6.58
CA GLN A 76 21.87 -2.87 -5.87
C GLN A 76 20.85 -3.99 -6.05
N THR A 77 21.27 -5.14 -6.58
CA THR A 77 20.37 -6.25 -6.92
C THR A 77 20.89 -7.55 -6.35
N GLN A 78 19.99 -8.36 -5.79
CA GLN A 78 20.28 -9.72 -5.35
C GLN A 78 19.18 -10.70 -5.75
N SER A 79 19.50 -12.00 -5.76
CA SER A 79 18.50 -13.05 -5.94
C SER A 79 17.49 -13.01 -4.78
N TYR A 80 16.20 -13.09 -5.11
CA TYR A 80 15.13 -13.05 -4.12
C TYR A 80 14.49 -14.42 -3.94
N ALA A 81 14.91 -15.09 -2.87
CA ALA A 81 14.39 -16.37 -2.39
C ALA A 81 14.22 -16.29 -0.86
N PRO A 82 13.19 -15.58 -0.36
CA PRO A 82 12.97 -15.43 1.07
C PRO A 82 12.78 -16.80 1.72
N ARG A 83 13.55 -17.08 2.77
CA ARG A 83 13.47 -18.32 3.55
C ARG A 83 12.52 -18.08 4.72
N VAL A 84 11.32 -18.63 4.63
CA VAL A 84 10.25 -18.46 5.62
C VAL A 84 9.79 -19.82 6.12
N ALA A 85 9.38 -19.89 7.39
CA ALA A 85 8.91 -21.12 8.02
C ALA A 85 7.67 -20.82 8.86
N ALA A 86 6.80 -21.81 9.03
CA ALA A 86 5.62 -21.67 9.88
C ALA A 86 6.04 -21.32 11.32
N GLY A 87 5.32 -20.39 11.96
CA GLY A 87 5.65 -19.84 13.27
C GLY A 87 6.73 -18.76 13.27
N MET A 88 7.39 -18.47 12.14
CA MET A 88 8.37 -17.39 12.07
C MET A 88 7.71 -16.03 12.30
N ARG A 89 8.25 -15.25 13.25
CA ARG A 89 7.80 -13.88 13.53
C ARG A 89 8.65 -12.85 12.80
N LEU A 90 8.00 -11.89 12.17
CA LEU A 90 8.62 -10.87 11.34
C LEU A 90 8.00 -9.50 11.62
N GLY A 91 8.83 -8.46 11.61
CA GLY A 91 8.34 -7.09 11.50
C GLY A 91 8.03 -6.79 10.03
N PHE A 92 6.98 -6.01 9.76
CA PHE A 92 6.60 -5.69 8.39
C PHE A 92 6.28 -4.21 8.17
N GLU A 93 6.42 -3.79 6.92
CA GLU A 93 5.93 -2.52 6.37
C GLU A 93 5.18 -2.79 5.06
N LEU A 94 4.06 -2.11 4.85
CA LEU A 94 3.26 -2.23 3.63
C LEU A 94 2.55 -0.92 3.34
N ARG A 95 2.74 -0.37 2.14
CA ARG A 95 1.80 0.62 1.58
C ARG A 95 0.75 -0.11 0.75
N ALA A 96 -0.53 0.09 1.00
CA ALA A 96 -1.60 -0.51 0.20
C ALA A 96 -2.71 0.49 -0.15
N ASN A 97 -3.60 0.08 -1.06
CA ASN A 97 -4.85 0.77 -1.37
C ASN A 97 -6.02 -0.09 -0.87
N PRO A 98 -6.51 0.13 0.36
CA PRO A 98 -7.60 -0.67 0.92
C PRO A 98 -8.91 -0.40 0.20
N VAL A 99 -9.38 -1.38 -0.57
CA VAL A 99 -10.67 -1.31 -1.27
C VAL A 99 -11.57 -2.51 -0.93
N VAL A 100 -12.87 -2.25 -0.92
CA VAL A 100 -13.94 -3.23 -0.80
C VAL A 100 -14.80 -3.22 -2.07
N SER A 101 -15.25 -4.40 -2.50
CA SER A 101 -16.21 -4.50 -3.61
C SER A 101 -17.62 -4.41 -3.07
N ARG A 102 -18.43 -3.51 -3.63
CA ARG A 102 -19.86 -3.36 -3.29
C ARG A 102 -20.71 -3.47 -4.56
N ARG A 103 -21.95 -3.91 -4.39
CA ARG A 103 -23.00 -3.77 -5.41
C ARG A 103 -23.86 -2.57 -5.05
N VAL A 104 -23.97 -1.63 -5.97
CA VAL A 104 -24.89 -0.48 -5.89
C VAL A 104 -25.70 -0.47 -7.17
N ASP A 105 -27.03 -0.49 -7.07
CA ASP A 105 -27.96 -0.53 -8.20
C ASP A 105 -27.63 -1.62 -9.25
N GLY A 106 -27.28 -2.81 -8.76
CA GLY A 106 -26.94 -3.96 -9.60
C GLY A 106 -25.55 -3.91 -10.25
N LYS A 107 -24.80 -2.81 -10.13
CA LYS A 107 -23.44 -2.67 -10.66
C LYS A 107 -22.40 -2.93 -9.57
N HIS A 108 -21.33 -3.65 -9.94
CA HIS A 108 -20.18 -3.87 -9.06
C HIS A 108 -19.24 -2.65 -9.12
N GLY A 109 -18.89 -2.12 -7.95
CA GLY A 109 -17.92 -1.03 -7.79
C GLY A 109 -16.88 -1.36 -6.74
N ARG A 110 -15.65 -0.84 -6.92
CA ARG A 110 -14.63 -0.83 -5.86
C ARG A 110 -14.69 0.50 -5.14
N HIS A 111 -14.77 0.44 -3.82
CA HIS A 111 -14.83 1.61 -2.96
C HIS A 111 -13.64 1.59 -2.01
N ASP A 112 -13.08 2.77 -1.77
CA ASP A 112 -12.17 2.99 -0.66
C ASP A 112 -12.84 2.54 0.66
N VAL A 113 -12.12 1.76 1.47
CA VAL A 113 -12.66 1.15 2.69
C VAL A 113 -13.10 2.18 3.71
N VAL A 114 -12.40 3.31 3.84
CA VAL A 114 -12.75 4.38 4.79
C VAL A 114 -13.99 5.12 4.30
N MET A 115 -14.08 5.43 3.01
CA MET A 115 -15.24 6.08 2.41
C MET A 115 -16.48 5.19 2.40
N ASP A 116 -16.32 3.88 2.21
CA ASP A 116 -17.38 2.89 2.38
C ASP A 116 -17.90 2.88 3.83
N ALA A 117 -16.99 2.86 4.81
CA ALA A 117 -17.35 2.92 6.23
C ALA A 117 -18.12 4.21 6.55
N LYS A 118 -17.62 5.38 6.12
CA LYS A 118 -18.30 6.67 6.30
C LYS A 118 -19.71 6.66 5.73
N ARG A 119 -19.89 6.11 4.52
CA ARG A 119 -21.20 6.03 3.86
C ARG A 119 -22.18 5.15 4.64
N ARG A 120 -21.72 4.00 5.14
CA ARG A 120 -22.55 3.10 5.96
C ARG A 120 -22.97 3.77 7.27
N MET A 121 -22.03 4.40 7.97
CA MET A 121 -22.31 5.07 9.25
C MET A 121 -23.28 6.25 9.10
N LEU A 122 -23.22 6.99 7.98
CA LEU A 122 -24.20 8.04 7.66
C LEU A 122 -25.58 7.45 7.38
N ALA A 123 -25.66 6.39 6.58
CA ALA A 123 -26.92 5.73 6.26
C ALA A 123 -27.62 5.16 7.50
N GLU A 124 -26.87 4.52 8.40
CA GLU A 124 -27.37 4.03 9.70
C GLU A 124 -27.97 5.15 10.57
N ARG A 125 -27.56 6.40 10.34
CA ARG A 125 -27.99 7.59 11.10
C ARG A 125 -29.01 8.45 10.35
N GLY A 126 -29.42 8.04 9.15
CA GLY A 126 -30.29 8.83 8.28
C GLY A 126 -29.67 10.16 7.85
N LEU A 127 -28.34 10.27 7.85
CA LEU A 127 -27.61 11.47 7.49
C LEU A 127 -27.18 11.42 6.02
N SER A 128 -27.17 12.58 5.36
CA SER A 128 -26.76 12.68 3.96
C SER A 128 -25.29 13.09 3.82
N ARG A 129 -24.78 13.90 4.76
CA ARG A 129 -23.42 14.46 4.68
C ARG A 129 -22.65 14.30 5.98
N TRP A 130 -21.35 14.06 5.86
CA TRP A 130 -20.43 13.91 7.01
C TRP A 130 -20.40 15.14 7.95
N VAL A 131 -20.71 16.33 7.44
CA VAL A 131 -20.78 17.58 8.21
C VAL A 131 -22.02 17.69 9.08
N GLU A 132 -23.10 16.95 8.76
CA GLU A 132 -24.34 16.94 9.55
C GLU A 132 -24.19 16.14 10.85
N TRP A 133 -23.19 15.24 10.91
CA TRP A 133 -22.86 14.51 12.12
C TRP A 133 -22.01 15.38 13.04
N LYS A 134 -22.70 16.11 13.92
CA LYS A 134 -22.06 17.02 14.87
C LYS A 134 -21.40 16.26 16.04
N PRO A 135 -20.34 16.82 16.67
CA PRO A 135 -19.67 16.20 17.81
C PRO A 135 -20.57 16.01 19.05
N ASP A 136 -21.58 16.87 19.20
CA ASP A 136 -22.57 16.88 20.29
C ASP A 136 -23.85 16.11 19.96
N ARG A 137 -23.85 15.30 18.88
CA ARG A 137 -25.01 14.50 18.49
C ARG A 137 -25.34 13.49 19.59
N ILE A 138 -26.64 13.41 19.90
CA ILE A 138 -27.23 12.39 20.76
C ILE A 138 -28.09 11.45 19.90
N ALA A 139 -27.96 10.14 20.10
CA ALA A 139 -28.75 9.13 19.42
C ALA A 139 -30.19 9.06 19.97
N ALA A 140 -31.07 8.34 19.28
CA ALA A 140 -32.48 8.23 19.65
C ALA A 140 -32.71 7.58 21.04
N ASP A 141 -31.75 6.80 21.52
CA ASP A 141 -31.72 6.16 22.84
C ASP A 141 -31.17 7.08 23.96
N GLY A 142 -30.85 8.34 23.64
CA GLY A 142 -30.31 9.31 24.57
C GLY A 142 -28.80 9.21 24.81
N GLN A 143 -28.09 8.28 24.13
CA GLN A 143 -26.65 8.13 24.28
C GLN A 143 -25.86 9.11 23.41
N PRO A 144 -24.67 9.57 23.84
CA PRO A 144 -23.76 10.32 22.98
C PRO A 144 -23.36 9.52 21.73
N ASP A 145 -23.48 10.14 20.56
CA ASP A 145 -23.10 9.58 19.27
C ASP A 145 -22.12 10.56 18.57
N PRO A 146 -20.92 10.76 19.13
CA PRO A 146 -19.95 11.67 18.53
C PRO A 146 -19.45 11.09 17.21
N ARG A 147 -19.19 11.98 16.24
CA ARG A 147 -18.58 11.58 14.97
C ARG A 147 -17.17 11.04 15.20
N PRO A 148 -16.83 9.84 14.70
CA PRO A 148 -15.50 9.26 14.87
C PRO A 148 -14.44 10.08 14.15
N GLN A 149 -13.23 10.09 14.73
CA GLN A 149 -12.09 10.75 14.13
C GLN A 149 -11.58 9.96 12.92
N LEU A 150 -10.93 10.65 11.98
CA LEU A 150 -10.43 9.98 10.77
C LEU A 150 -9.42 8.87 11.10
N TYR A 151 -8.52 9.09 12.07
CA TYR A 151 -7.52 8.09 12.44
C TYR A 151 -8.16 6.81 12.99
N GLU A 152 -9.28 6.91 13.71
CA GLU A 152 -10.01 5.75 14.25
C GLU A 152 -10.64 4.94 13.12
N LEU A 153 -11.22 5.62 12.13
CA LEU A 153 -11.79 4.97 10.94
C LEU A 153 -10.71 4.25 10.12
N VAL A 154 -9.57 4.91 9.90
CA VAL A 154 -8.43 4.34 9.19
C VAL A 154 -7.90 3.14 9.95
N GLN A 155 -7.56 3.30 11.23
CA GLN A 155 -7.03 2.23 12.07
C GLN A 155 -7.96 1.01 12.08
N SER A 156 -9.25 1.18 12.38
CA SER A 156 -10.18 0.06 12.48
C SER A 156 -10.47 -0.62 11.14
N ASN A 157 -10.90 0.14 10.13
CA ASN A 157 -11.42 -0.44 8.89
C ASN A 157 -10.28 -0.92 7.98
N CYS A 158 -9.14 -0.22 7.95
CA CYS A 158 -8.00 -0.65 7.15
C CYS A 158 -7.27 -1.84 7.78
N SER A 159 -7.22 -1.94 9.12
CA SER A 159 -6.69 -3.13 9.80
C SER A 159 -7.52 -4.36 9.50
N ALA A 160 -8.85 -4.27 9.66
CA ALA A 160 -9.75 -5.38 9.32
C ALA A 160 -9.62 -5.80 7.83
N TRP A 161 -9.42 -4.83 6.93
CA TRP A 161 -9.13 -5.14 5.52
C TRP A 161 -7.82 -5.92 5.36
N LEU A 162 -6.76 -5.51 6.05
CA LEU A 162 -5.45 -6.17 5.93
C LEU A 162 -5.46 -7.56 6.58
N GLU A 163 -6.09 -7.73 7.73
CA GLU A 163 -6.24 -9.02 8.42
C GLU A 163 -6.92 -10.07 7.52
N ALA A 164 -8.01 -9.70 6.84
CA ALA A 164 -8.67 -10.58 5.88
C ALA A 164 -7.76 -10.97 4.68
N ARG A 165 -6.79 -10.11 4.32
CA ARG A 165 -5.79 -10.43 3.28
C ARG A 165 -4.63 -11.23 3.83
N ALA A 166 -4.30 -11.07 5.10
CA ALA A 166 -3.26 -11.81 5.78
C ALA A 166 -3.61 -13.30 5.85
N GLU A 167 -4.85 -13.61 6.26
CA GLU A 167 -5.36 -14.97 6.32
C GLU A 167 -5.24 -15.69 4.96
N ALA A 168 -5.73 -15.06 3.89
CA ALA A 168 -5.59 -15.59 2.53
C ALA A 168 -4.12 -15.65 2.05
N GLY A 169 -3.27 -14.78 2.57
CA GLY A 169 -1.85 -14.67 2.26
C GLY A 169 -0.93 -15.58 3.09
N GLY A 170 -1.47 -16.42 3.98
CA GLY A 170 -0.66 -17.38 4.75
C GLY A 170 0.10 -16.77 5.93
N PHE A 171 -0.37 -15.64 6.48
CA PHE A 171 0.22 -15.05 7.70
C PHE A 171 -0.87 -14.48 8.61
N ALA A 172 -0.56 -14.37 9.90
CA ALA A 172 -1.40 -13.69 10.88
C ALA A 172 -0.69 -12.42 11.34
N ILE A 173 -1.44 -11.35 11.56
CA ILE A 173 -0.91 -10.08 12.08
C ILE A 173 -1.20 -10.04 13.57
N ASP A 174 -0.26 -9.50 14.36
CA ASP A 174 -0.52 -9.15 15.76
C ASP A 174 -1.33 -7.82 15.82
N PRO A 175 -2.62 -7.85 16.21
CA PRO A 175 -3.44 -6.64 16.24
C PRO A 175 -2.95 -5.61 17.25
N ALA A 176 -2.22 -6.03 18.30
CA ALA A 176 -1.70 -5.11 19.31
C ALA A 176 -0.56 -4.23 18.77
N CYS A 177 0.13 -4.68 17.72
CA CYS A 177 1.24 -3.97 17.10
C CYS A 177 0.88 -3.33 15.75
N LEU A 178 -0.31 -3.61 15.23
CA LEU A 178 -0.74 -3.13 13.93
C LEU A 178 -1.09 -1.64 13.97
N VAL A 179 -0.38 -0.85 13.18
CA VAL A 179 -0.70 0.56 12.93
C VAL A 179 -1.06 0.72 11.47
N ALA A 180 -2.20 1.36 11.20
CA ALA A 180 -2.60 1.82 9.89
C ALA A 180 -2.69 3.36 9.91
N ASP A 181 -1.80 4.02 9.16
CA ASP A 181 -1.68 5.47 9.14
C ASP A 181 -1.44 6.01 7.72
N ALA A 182 -1.06 7.29 7.64
CA ALA A 182 -0.76 8.00 6.40
C ALA A 182 -1.84 7.85 5.31
N TYR A 183 -3.12 7.80 5.70
CA TYR A 183 -4.23 7.74 4.76
C TYR A 183 -4.22 8.98 3.86
N GLN A 184 -4.04 8.76 2.56
CA GLN A 184 -4.00 9.81 1.55
C GLN A 184 -4.87 9.45 0.36
N GLN A 185 -5.68 10.40 -0.10
CA GLN A 185 -6.42 10.26 -1.35
C GLN A 185 -5.58 10.82 -2.50
N GLN A 186 -5.33 9.99 -3.49
CA GLN A 186 -4.60 10.31 -4.70
C GLN A 186 -5.62 10.61 -5.82
N ALA A 187 -5.42 11.72 -6.52
CA ALA A 187 -6.20 12.10 -7.70
C ALA A 187 -5.27 12.31 -8.90
N GLY A 188 -5.59 11.66 -10.02
CA GLY A 188 -4.89 11.84 -11.29
C GLY A 188 -5.37 13.06 -12.07
N LYS A 189 -4.69 13.37 -13.19
CA LYS A 189 -5.13 14.41 -14.13
C LYS A 189 -6.54 14.09 -14.65
N GLN A 190 -7.39 15.12 -14.71
CA GLN A 190 -8.77 15.06 -15.23
C GLN A 190 -9.72 14.08 -14.50
N GLY A 191 -9.46 13.71 -13.24
CA GLY A 191 -10.42 12.93 -12.44
C GLY A 191 -10.61 11.47 -12.88
N GLN A 192 -9.81 10.97 -13.81
CA GLN A 192 -9.93 9.61 -14.34
C GLN A 192 -9.31 8.54 -13.42
N LEU A 193 -8.51 8.94 -12.43
CA LEU A 193 -7.88 8.04 -11.47
C LEU A 193 -8.06 8.56 -10.04
N HIS A 194 -8.80 7.82 -9.24
CA HIS A 194 -8.98 8.08 -7.80
C HIS A 194 -8.68 6.80 -7.03
N PHE A 195 -7.72 6.86 -6.12
CA PHE A 195 -7.42 5.78 -5.18
C PHE A 195 -6.90 6.35 -3.88
N SER A 196 -6.86 5.54 -2.82
CA SER A 196 -6.24 5.91 -1.56
C SER A 196 -4.99 5.07 -1.32
N THR A 197 -4.13 5.57 -0.45
CA THR A 197 -3.00 4.83 0.09
C THR A 197 -3.06 4.87 1.61
N VAL A 198 -2.71 3.76 2.24
CA VAL A 198 -2.54 3.60 3.69
C VAL A 198 -1.23 2.89 3.92
N ASP A 199 -0.45 3.37 4.87
CA ASP A 199 0.78 2.73 5.32
C ASP A 199 0.46 1.88 6.55
N PHE A 200 0.92 0.63 6.51
CA PHE A 200 0.78 -0.35 7.56
C PHE A 200 2.15 -0.73 8.08
N ARG A 201 2.25 -0.87 9.40
CA ARG A 201 3.42 -1.40 10.08
C ARG A 201 2.97 -2.26 11.26
N GLY A 202 3.77 -3.25 11.60
CA GLY A 202 3.51 -4.09 12.76
C GLY A 202 4.33 -5.36 12.73
N GLU A 203 3.80 -6.39 13.38
CA GLU A 203 4.39 -7.71 13.45
C GLU A 203 3.44 -8.74 12.85
N LEU A 204 4.01 -9.76 12.23
CA LEU A 204 3.28 -10.89 11.69
C LEU A 204 3.94 -12.21 12.07
N THR A 205 3.12 -13.27 12.05
CA THR A 205 3.57 -14.66 12.18
C THR A 205 3.23 -15.40 10.88
N VAL A 206 4.20 -16.08 10.31
CA VAL A 206 3.99 -16.91 9.12
C VAL A 206 3.18 -18.15 9.50
N ILE A 207 2.09 -18.41 8.79
CA ILE A 207 1.19 -19.55 9.04
C ILE A 207 1.39 -20.62 7.96
N ASP A 208 1.34 -20.21 6.68
CA ASP A 208 1.56 -21.06 5.51
C ASP A 208 2.73 -20.49 4.71
N PRO A 209 3.92 -21.11 4.77
CA PRO A 209 5.13 -20.63 4.10
C PRO A 209 4.99 -20.46 2.59
N ASP A 210 4.21 -21.32 1.92
CA ASP A 210 4.07 -21.31 0.47
C ASP A 210 3.16 -20.15 0.02
N ARG A 211 2.01 -19.98 0.69
CA ARG A 211 1.12 -18.83 0.47
C ARG A 211 1.84 -17.53 0.81
N PHE A 212 2.56 -17.48 1.93
CA PHE A 212 3.29 -16.28 2.33
C PHE A 212 4.40 -15.93 1.34
N SER A 213 5.15 -16.92 0.87
CA SER A 213 6.15 -16.73 -0.17
C SER A 213 5.53 -16.22 -1.48
N ALA A 214 4.34 -16.69 -1.84
CA ALA A 214 3.60 -16.16 -2.99
C ALA A 214 3.16 -14.71 -2.75
N THR A 215 2.68 -14.37 -1.55
CA THR A 215 2.31 -13.00 -1.18
C THR A 215 3.48 -12.03 -1.26
N LEU A 216 4.67 -12.40 -0.79
CA LEU A 216 5.88 -11.56 -0.90
C LEU A 216 6.23 -11.24 -2.36
N ARG A 217 5.98 -12.18 -3.29
CA ARG A 217 6.26 -12.00 -4.73
C ARG A 217 5.17 -11.23 -5.46
N GLN A 218 3.91 -11.51 -5.14
CA GLN A 218 2.76 -10.99 -5.90
C GLN A 218 2.23 -9.67 -5.33
N GLY A 219 2.41 -9.44 -4.04
CA GLY A 219 1.97 -8.26 -3.32
C GLY A 219 0.47 -8.22 -3.01
N ILE A 220 0.10 -7.36 -2.07
CA ILE A 220 -1.24 -7.30 -1.47
C ILE A 220 -2.04 -6.11 -2.05
N GLY A 221 -3.27 -6.38 -2.48
CA GLY A 221 -4.22 -5.33 -2.88
C GLY A 221 -3.98 -4.70 -4.26
N PRO A 222 -4.83 -3.73 -4.65
CA PRO A 222 -4.75 -3.03 -5.95
C PRO A 222 -3.69 -1.92 -5.97
N ALA A 223 -3.69 -1.11 -7.04
CA ALA A 223 -2.82 0.05 -7.23
C ALA A 223 -1.31 -0.26 -7.19
N LYS A 224 -0.91 -1.48 -7.52
CA LYS A 224 0.49 -1.91 -7.45
C LYS A 224 1.44 -1.10 -8.34
N ALA A 225 0.94 -0.54 -9.45
CA ALA A 225 1.69 0.36 -10.31
C ALA A 225 2.04 1.71 -9.64
N PHE A 226 1.39 2.05 -8.52
CA PHE A 226 1.55 3.31 -7.79
C PHE A 226 2.30 3.13 -6.45
N GLY A 227 3.20 2.14 -6.39
CA GLY A 227 4.02 1.89 -5.19
C GLY A 227 3.28 1.20 -4.04
N CYS A 228 2.14 0.56 -4.34
CA CYS A 228 1.36 -0.22 -3.37
C CYS A 228 1.64 -1.72 -3.49
N GLY A 229 1.38 -2.44 -2.40
CA GLY A 229 1.26 -3.88 -2.35
C GLY A 229 2.56 -4.64 -2.12
N LEU A 230 3.74 -4.01 -2.20
CA LEU A 230 4.97 -4.67 -1.80
C LEU A 230 5.02 -4.77 -0.26
N LEU A 231 4.97 -6.01 0.26
CA LEU A 231 5.14 -6.32 1.68
C LEU A 231 6.64 -6.46 1.98
N LEU A 232 7.20 -5.51 2.73
CA LEU A 232 8.57 -5.57 3.22
C LEU A 232 8.59 -6.24 4.58
N VAL A 233 9.52 -7.18 4.78
CA VAL A 233 9.63 -7.93 6.03
C VAL A 233 11.06 -7.98 6.52
N ARG A 234 11.21 -8.04 7.84
CA ARG A 234 12.50 -8.20 8.52
C ARG A 234 12.35 -9.16 9.71
N PRO A 235 13.38 -9.95 10.05
CA PRO A 235 13.40 -10.67 11.32
C PRO A 235 13.17 -9.73 12.50
N LEU A 236 12.40 -10.18 13.48
CA LEU A 236 12.38 -9.55 14.80
C LEU A 236 13.62 -9.98 15.58
N PRO A 237 14.18 -9.09 16.43
CA PRO A 237 15.30 -9.42 17.30
C PRO A 237 14.94 -10.50 18.33
#